data_AF-A0A368FJF4-F1
#
_entry.id   AF-A0A368FJF4-F1
#
_cell.length_a   1.000
_cell.length_b   1.000
_cell.length_c   1.000
_cell.angle_alpha   90.00
_cell.angle_beta   90.00
_cell.angle_gamma   90.00
#
_symmetry.space_group_name_H-M   'P 1'
#
loop_
_entity.id
_entity.type
_entity.pdbx_description
1 polymer ?
#
loop_
_entity_poly.entity_id
_entity_poly.type
_entity_poly.pdbx_seq_one_letter_code
_entity_poly.pdbx_strand_id
1 'polypeptide(L)'
;MCLKLWSKIASTDQMTEMYQSNADELHMVVKEGEEGIKVLLDQLLALLSQPQKYHRTVVYYVYVSLLSHIKDEHVSHIIETLTMDDDELADEEDSDEKSDEDEAMDAEEDEAEASEAESSGDDDDDEDVDPETLSRLERALGKAAVKRKADAMDEEESDASDVDDAEMFAMDDRLAAAFKAMAPKKENKLAAHMASAFRLKLADLLLFTLSSQNTAASVKVVGLWLIIYPKAYSQHMIIPLLKLAKMQLKQDAEGHNSRKTIGLLNIISRLKKAHLPDGEIVTLLDQLIQEGTGISNPALVSAVASLSSFICSLGISAEGTCSDTVLEAFVGLFERFMSQEDGLIGCELAIAAVIKHPEVFVSRSKTFLKAGFNSDYRIFRRTEAVLCLAGVAKSCTEYLRGSIAEPDGVKPRFFASVLKLLLSTASGISEELKPTLQKHLSLEPVTENETTWNTISKKVNAACQQTCGKSAARVLDAIQNAVS
;
A
#
# COMPACT_ATOMS: atom_id res chain seq x y z
N MET A 1 -3.25 38.25 -9.64
CA MET A 1 -3.17 39.32 -8.62
C MET A 1 -2.08 39.03 -7.59
N CYS A 2 -2.10 37.88 -6.92
CA CYS A 2 -1.10 37.49 -5.92
C CYS A 2 0.35 37.55 -6.43
N LEU A 3 0.64 36.97 -7.60
CA LEU A 3 1.98 37.04 -8.21
C LEU A 3 2.49 38.48 -8.40
N LYS A 4 1.64 39.39 -8.90
CA LYS A 4 1.98 40.82 -9.06
C LYS A 4 2.12 41.57 -7.73
N LEU A 5 1.58 41.04 -6.64
CA LEU A 5 1.79 41.59 -5.29
C LEU A 5 3.10 41.05 -4.72
N TRP A 6 3.38 39.75 -4.89
CA TRP A 6 4.63 39.11 -4.49
C TRP A 6 5.83 39.70 -5.22
N SER A 7 5.72 40.05 -6.50
CA SER A 7 6.80 40.75 -7.22
C SER A 7 7.14 42.12 -6.62
N LYS A 8 6.21 42.77 -5.90
CA LYS A 8 6.47 44.07 -5.26
C LYS A 8 7.07 43.98 -3.86
N ILE A 9 6.99 42.80 -3.23
CA ILE A 9 7.45 42.57 -1.86
C ILE A 9 8.58 41.53 -1.80
N ALA A 10 9.03 41.03 -2.96
CA ALA A 10 10.12 40.09 -3.06
C ALA A 10 11.42 40.72 -2.55
N SER A 11 12.23 39.92 -1.88
CA SER A 11 13.51 40.33 -1.28
C SER A 11 14.62 40.51 -2.32
N THR A 12 14.54 39.84 -3.46
CA THR A 12 15.54 39.87 -4.52
C THR A 12 14.94 40.27 -5.87
N ASP A 13 15.78 40.84 -6.74
CA ASP A 13 15.38 41.20 -8.11
C ASP A 13 15.04 39.95 -8.94
N GLN A 14 15.77 38.84 -8.74
CA GLN A 14 15.48 37.55 -9.39
C GLN A 14 14.08 37.03 -9.02
N MET A 15 13.72 37.05 -7.74
CA MET A 15 12.36 36.67 -7.29
C MET A 15 11.29 37.59 -7.86
N THR A 16 11.60 38.89 -7.96
CA THR A 16 10.70 39.89 -8.56
C THR A 16 10.42 39.56 -10.03
N GLU A 17 11.47 39.30 -10.82
CA GLU A 17 11.38 38.93 -12.23
C GLU A 17 10.63 37.61 -12.41
N MET A 18 10.92 36.60 -11.58
CA MET A 18 10.22 35.31 -11.60
C MET A 18 8.71 35.47 -11.38
N TYR A 19 8.28 36.19 -10.33
CA TYR A 19 6.85 36.40 -10.08
C TYR A 19 6.18 37.22 -11.19
N GLN A 20 6.91 38.17 -11.79
CA GLN A 20 6.39 38.97 -12.89
C GLN A 20 6.21 38.11 -14.16
N SER A 21 7.19 37.26 -14.48
CA SER A 21 7.12 36.28 -15.57
C SER A 21 5.94 35.33 -15.38
N ASN A 22 5.84 34.70 -14.21
CA ASN A 22 4.73 33.80 -13.86
C ASN A 22 3.36 34.51 -13.97
N ALA A 23 3.28 35.81 -13.65
CA ALA A 23 2.05 36.57 -13.76
C ALA A 23 1.63 36.83 -15.22
N ASP A 24 2.60 36.99 -16.12
CA ASP A 24 2.36 37.21 -17.54
C ASP A 24 2.05 35.88 -18.26
N GLU A 25 2.70 34.79 -17.87
CA GLU A 25 2.36 33.43 -18.32
C GLU A 25 0.94 33.04 -17.90
N LEU A 26 0.55 33.31 -16.65
CA LEU A 26 -0.82 33.06 -16.18
C LEU A 26 -1.87 33.83 -17.01
N HIS A 27 -1.54 35.03 -17.51
CA HIS A 27 -2.42 35.77 -18.40
C HIS A 27 -2.60 35.08 -19.77
N MET A 28 -1.61 34.31 -20.23
CA MET A 28 -1.70 33.51 -21.45
C MET A 28 -2.52 32.25 -21.21
N VAL A 29 -2.28 31.55 -20.09
CA VAL A 29 -3.05 30.37 -19.67
C VAL A 29 -4.55 30.65 -19.59
N VAL A 30 -4.95 31.80 -19.03
CA VAL A 30 -6.37 32.20 -18.96
C VAL A 30 -7.01 32.34 -20.35
N LYS A 31 -6.24 32.65 -21.40
CA LYS A 31 -6.76 32.75 -22.78
C LYS A 31 -6.96 31.39 -23.42
N GLU A 32 -6.22 30.38 -23.00
CA GLU A 32 -6.29 28.99 -23.51
C GLU A 32 -7.44 28.18 -22.89
N GLY A 33 -8.06 28.68 -21.80
CA GLY A 33 -9.25 28.06 -21.22
C GLY A 33 -8.96 26.70 -20.58
N GLU A 34 -9.74 25.66 -20.93
CA GLU A 34 -9.55 24.32 -20.36
C GLU A 34 -8.22 23.66 -20.75
N GLU A 35 -7.64 24.02 -21.90
CA GLU A 35 -6.37 23.46 -22.37
C GLU A 35 -5.17 24.01 -21.57
N GLY A 36 -5.33 25.19 -20.96
CA GLY A 36 -4.32 25.83 -20.12
C GLY A 36 -4.21 25.27 -18.69
N ILE A 37 -5.12 24.36 -18.27
CA ILE A 37 -5.13 23.86 -16.89
C ILE A 37 -3.85 23.09 -16.55
N LYS A 38 -3.26 22.38 -17.51
CA LYS A 38 -1.98 21.71 -17.30
C LYS A 38 -0.86 22.70 -17.01
N VAL A 39 -0.74 23.76 -17.81
CA VAL A 39 0.27 24.82 -17.59
C VAL A 39 0.02 25.53 -16.26
N LEU A 40 -1.25 25.77 -15.90
CA LEU A 40 -1.60 26.31 -14.59
C LEU A 40 -1.13 25.37 -13.47
N LEU A 41 -1.33 24.06 -13.62
CA LEU A 41 -0.90 23.07 -12.64
C LEU A 41 0.62 23.09 -12.51
N ASP A 42 1.38 23.08 -13.60
CA ASP A 42 2.85 23.16 -13.59
C ASP A 42 3.33 24.39 -12.81
N GLN A 43 2.68 25.55 -13.03
CA GLN A 43 2.97 26.77 -12.29
C GLN A 43 2.67 26.66 -10.78
N LEU A 44 1.56 26.00 -10.41
CA LEU A 44 1.21 25.75 -9.01
C LEU A 44 2.20 24.78 -8.35
N LEU A 45 2.68 23.76 -9.06
CA LEU A 45 3.68 22.83 -8.58
C LEU A 45 5.03 23.54 -8.37
N ALA A 46 5.44 24.39 -9.30
CA ALA A 46 6.64 25.23 -9.17
C ALA A 46 6.56 26.19 -7.97
N LEU A 47 5.40 26.78 -7.69
CA LEU A 47 5.23 27.60 -6.48
C LEU A 47 5.27 26.76 -5.18
N LEU A 48 4.83 25.50 -5.23
CA LEU A 48 4.86 24.60 -4.08
C LEU A 48 6.25 24.01 -3.80
N SER A 49 7.10 23.84 -4.82
CA SER A 49 8.48 23.37 -4.60
C SER A 49 9.27 24.39 -3.77
N GLN A 50 8.97 25.67 -3.93
CA GLN A 50 9.62 26.74 -3.17
C GLN A 50 9.33 26.67 -1.65
N PRO A 51 10.30 27.10 -0.80
CA PRO A 51 10.21 26.96 0.66
C PRO A 51 9.22 27.94 1.31
N GLN A 52 8.72 28.94 0.57
CA GLN A 52 7.91 30.03 1.11
C GLN A 52 6.52 29.58 1.56
N LYS A 53 6.22 29.74 2.86
CA LYS A 53 4.96 29.27 3.48
C LYS A 53 3.71 29.89 2.84
N TYR A 54 3.77 31.14 2.38
CA TYR A 54 2.63 31.85 1.82
C TYR A 54 2.20 31.33 0.44
N HIS A 55 3.08 30.67 -0.32
CA HIS A 55 2.72 30.01 -1.58
C HIS A 55 1.71 28.89 -1.35
N ARG A 56 1.95 28.06 -0.32
CA ARG A 56 1.12 26.90 -0.01
C ARG A 56 -0.36 27.27 0.11
N THR A 57 -0.69 28.30 0.90
CA THR A 57 -2.07 28.71 1.12
C THR A 57 -2.76 29.15 -0.17
N VAL A 58 -2.08 29.95 -1.00
CA VAL A 58 -2.65 30.43 -2.26
C VAL A 58 -2.79 29.29 -3.26
N VAL A 59 -1.78 28.44 -3.40
CA VAL A 59 -1.84 27.29 -4.30
C VAL A 59 -2.99 26.36 -3.90
N TYR A 60 -3.16 26.06 -2.62
CA TYR A 60 -4.25 25.19 -2.15
C TYR A 60 -5.62 25.81 -2.42
N TYR A 61 -5.77 27.12 -2.19
CA TYR A 61 -7.00 27.84 -2.49
C TYR A 61 -7.37 27.78 -3.98
N VAL A 62 -6.38 28.02 -4.85
CA VAL A 62 -6.57 27.94 -6.31
C VAL A 62 -6.88 26.49 -6.71
N TYR A 63 -6.10 25.51 -6.26
CA TYR A 63 -6.28 24.10 -6.59
C TYR A 63 -7.67 23.59 -6.20
N VAL A 64 -8.15 23.90 -5.00
CA VAL A 64 -9.51 23.53 -4.54
C VAL A 64 -10.59 24.12 -5.45
N SER A 65 -10.37 25.32 -5.97
CA SER A 65 -11.29 25.98 -6.91
C SER A 65 -11.26 25.35 -8.31
N LEU A 66 -10.17 24.67 -8.67
CA LEU A 66 -10.00 23.97 -9.94
C LEU A 66 -10.54 22.54 -9.94
N LEU A 67 -10.91 21.97 -8.77
CA LEU A 67 -11.26 20.54 -8.63
C LEU A 67 -12.38 20.05 -9.57
N SER A 68 -13.30 20.93 -9.98
CA SER A 68 -14.35 20.59 -10.96
C SER A 68 -13.85 20.45 -12.39
N HIS A 69 -12.65 20.96 -12.69
CA HIS A 69 -12.02 20.94 -14.00
C HIS A 69 -10.81 20.00 -14.08
N ILE A 70 -10.38 19.43 -12.95
CA ILE A 70 -9.32 18.43 -12.89
C ILE A 70 -9.78 17.14 -13.60
N LYS A 71 -8.96 16.71 -14.56
CA LYS A 71 -9.10 15.45 -15.34
C LYS A 71 -7.98 14.48 -14.96
N ASP A 72 -8.10 13.23 -15.40
CA ASP A 72 -7.16 12.14 -15.07
C ASP A 72 -5.70 12.47 -15.42
N GLU A 73 -5.47 13.19 -16.53
CA GLU A 73 -4.14 13.65 -16.95
C GLU A 73 -3.45 14.56 -15.93
N HIS A 74 -4.23 15.39 -15.24
CA HIS A 74 -3.73 16.33 -14.24
C HIS A 74 -3.33 15.61 -12.95
N VAL A 75 -4.13 14.62 -12.53
CA VAL A 75 -3.80 13.78 -11.37
C VAL A 75 -2.59 12.91 -11.66
N SER A 76 -2.52 12.37 -12.88
CA SER A 76 -1.36 11.60 -13.34
C SER A 76 -0.10 12.45 -13.29
N HIS A 77 -0.17 13.71 -13.73
CA HIS A 77 0.95 14.63 -13.64
C HIS A 77 1.42 14.86 -12.18
N ILE A 78 0.50 15.08 -11.23
CA ILE A 78 0.85 15.22 -9.81
C ILE A 78 1.52 13.96 -9.27
N ILE A 79 1.03 12.78 -9.65
CA ILE A 79 1.59 11.49 -9.22
C ILE A 79 2.99 11.30 -9.82
N GLU A 80 3.17 11.60 -11.11
CA GLU A 80 4.47 11.55 -11.78
C GLU A 80 5.49 12.40 -11.03
N THR A 81 5.18 13.69 -10.78
CA THR A 81 6.05 14.58 -9.99
C THR A 81 6.31 14.05 -8.58
N LEU A 82 5.28 13.54 -7.90
CA LEU A 82 5.43 12.97 -6.55
C LEU A 82 6.38 11.76 -6.52
N THR A 83 6.49 11.02 -7.62
CA THR A 83 7.33 9.82 -7.75
C THR A 83 8.71 10.06 -8.35
N MET A 84 9.07 11.29 -8.72
CA MET A 84 10.40 11.64 -9.20
C MET A 84 11.46 11.45 -8.10
N ASP A 85 12.71 11.25 -8.52
CA ASP A 85 13.86 11.08 -7.62
C ASP A 85 14.19 12.39 -6.89
N ASP A 86 14.84 12.28 -5.72
CA ASP A 86 15.15 13.45 -4.87
C ASP A 86 15.96 14.51 -5.61
N ASP A 87 16.93 14.08 -6.42
CA ASP A 87 17.79 14.98 -7.20
C ASP A 87 16.99 15.76 -8.27
N GLU A 88 16.02 15.12 -8.91
CA GLU A 88 15.17 15.80 -9.91
C GLU A 88 14.15 16.75 -9.25
N LEU A 89 13.81 16.52 -7.98
CA LEU A 89 12.95 17.39 -7.20
C LEU A 89 13.71 18.53 -6.51
N ALA A 90 15.04 18.46 -6.48
CA ALA A 90 15.88 19.34 -5.65
C ALA A 90 16.73 20.38 -6.41
N ASP A 91 16.73 20.41 -7.75
CA ASP A 91 17.37 21.47 -8.56
C ASP A 91 16.31 22.20 -9.42
N GLU A 92 16.39 23.51 -9.71
CA GLU A 92 17.55 24.36 -10.09
C GLU A 92 17.43 25.78 -9.43
N GLU A 93 18.56 26.44 -9.12
CA GLU A 93 18.73 27.90 -8.80
C GLU A 93 19.04 28.38 -7.36
N ASP A 94 19.46 27.58 -6.36
CA ASP A 94 19.90 28.18 -5.08
C ASP A 94 21.14 27.54 -4.40
N SER A 95 21.94 26.77 -5.14
CA SER A 95 23.15 26.15 -4.58
C SER A 95 24.39 27.06 -4.57
N ASP A 96 24.27 28.37 -4.83
CA ASP A 96 25.45 29.27 -4.93
C ASP A 96 25.32 30.60 -4.18
N GLU A 97 24.49 30.69 -3.12
CA GLU A 97 24.66 31.75 -2.12
C GLU A 97 24.95 31.16 -0.74
N LYS A 98 26.25 31.13 -0.40
CA LYS A 98 26.67 31.18 0.99
C LYS A 98 26.24 32.51 1.60
N SER A 99 25.01 32.58 2.08
CA SER A 99 24.60 33.59 3.05
C SER A 99 24.59 32.95 4.43
N ASP A 100 25.67 33.15 5.16
CA ASP A 100 25.70 33.05 6.63
C ASP A 100 24.72 34.10 7.19
N GLU A 101 23.44 33.77 7.34
CA GLU A 101 22.56 34.49 8.24
C GLU A 101 21.75 33.51 9.09
N ASP A 102 22.16 33.44 10.36
CA ASP A 102 21.40 32.94 11.50
C ASP A 102 20.01 33.61 11.54
N GLU A 103 18.98 32.91 11.05
CA GLU A 103 17.61 33.15 11.52
C GLU A 103 17.09 31.93 12.26
N ALA A 104 17.24 32.00 13.58
CA ALA A 104 16.52 31.23 14.55
C ALA A 104 15.01 31.32 14.29
N MET A 105 14.40 30.25 13.77
CA MET A 105 12.97 30.02 13.94
C MET A 105 12.75 29.01 15.06
N ASP A 106 12.66 29.60 16.26
CA ASP A 106 11.69 29.32 17.31
C ASP A 106 10.80 28.09 17.07
N ALA A 107 11.22 26.97 17.67
CA ALA A 107 10.44 25.77 17.87
C ALA A 107 10.33 25.53 19.39
N GLU A 108 9.69 26.45 20.08
CA GLU A 108 9.18 26.26 21.44
C GLU A 108 7.66 26.02 21.35
N GLU A 109 7.24 24.76 21.56
CA GLU A 109 6.56 24.34 22.81
C GLU A 109 5.93 22.94 22.66
N ASP A 110 6.38 22.08 23.57
CA ASP A 110 5.71 20.96 24.27
C ASP A 110 5.35 19.67 23.50
N GLU A 111 5.71 18.46 23.96
CA GLU A 111 6.05 18.02 25.33
C GLU A 111 7.29 17.11 25.38
N ALA A 112 8.23 17.46 26.26
CA ALA A 112 9.17 16.52 26.83
C ALA A 112 8.57 15.94 28.13
N GLU A 113 8.37 14.62 28.16
CA GLU A 113 8.51 13.88 29.42
C GLU A 113 9.56 12.78 29.21
N ALA A 114 10.54 12.86 30.07
CA ALA A 114 11.82 12.19 29.98
C ALA A 114 11.69 10.71 30.32
N SER A 115 12.42 9.87 29.60
CA SER A 115 13.15 8.78 30.26
C SER A 115 14.47 8.57 29.54
N GLU A 116 15.51 9.08 30.17
CA GLU A 116 16.88 8.74 29.88
C GLU A 116 17.10 7.24 30.13
N ALA A 117 17.61 6.56 29.12
CA ALA A 117 18.30 5.29 29.28
C ALA A 117 19.60 5.38 28.47
N GLU A 118 20.62 5.85 29.19
CA GLU A 118 22.03 5.72 28.86
C GLU A 118 22.41 4.26 28.52
N SER A 119 23.15 4.12 27.42
CA SER A 119 24.29 3.22 27.25
C SER A 119 24.07 1.70 27.31
N SER A 120 24.30 1.02 26.20
CA SER A 120 25.60 0.38 25.93
C SER A 120 25.53 -0.39 24.61
N GLY A 121 26.58 -0.24 23.81
CA GLY A 121 26.70 -0.87 22.51
C GLY A 121 26.85 -2.37 22.57
N ASP A 122 26.31 -3.03 21.55
CA ASP A 122 26.77 -4.29 21.00
C ASP A 122 26.12 -4.46 19.62
N ASP A 123 26.65 -3.78 18.60
CA ASP A 123 26.42 -4.19 17.21
C ASP A 123 27.56 -5.15 16.85
N ASP A 124 27.42 -6.39 17.29
CA ASP A 124 28.03 -7.56 16.64
C ASP A 124 27.23 -7.85 15.37
N ASP A 125 27.32 -6.95 14.39
CA ASP A 125 26.99 -7.25 13.02
C ASP A 125 28.26 -7.80 12.37
N ASP A 126 28.36 -9.14 12.37
CA ASP A 126 29.17 -9.89 11.40
C ASP A 126 28.56 -9.68 9.99
N GLU A 127 28.64 -8.45 9.48
CA GLU A 127 28.46 -8.15 8.08
C GLU A 127 29.69 -8.70 7.34
N ASP A 128 29.48 -9.80 6.60
CA ASP A 128 30.44 -10.32 5.63
C ASP A 128 30.93 -9.16 4.74
N VAL A 129 32.13 -8.67 5.05
CA VAL A 129 32.76 -7.55 4.35
C VAL A 129 32.81 -7.87 2.86
N ASP A 130 32.09 -7.09 2.05
CA ASP A 130 31.94 -7.32 0.62
C ASP A 130 33.32 -7.53 -0.03
N PRO A 131 33.56 -8.65 -0.75
CA PRO A 131 34.86 -8.95 -1.36
C PRO A 131 35.42 -7.85 -2.26
N GLU A 132 34.57 -6.96 -2.81
CA GLU A 132 35.05 -5.79 -3.56
C GLU A 132 35.67 -4.72 -2.64
N THR A 133 35.14 -4.53 -1.43
CA THR A 133 35.67 -3.58 -0.45
C THR A 133 37.04 -4.02 0.08
N LEU A 134 37.21 -5.32 0.36
CA LEU A 134 38.49 -5.92 0.71
C LEU A 134 39.52 -5.74 -0.41
N SER A 135 39.13 -6.00 -1.66
CA SER A 135 40.03 -5.84 -2.81
C SER A 135 40.49 -4.38 -3.01
N ARG A 136 39.62 -3.40 -2.72
CA ARG A 136 39.96 -1.97 -2.79
C ARG A 136 40.88 -1.54 -1.66
N LEU A 137 40.68 -2.06 -0.45
CA LEU A 137 41.53 -1.81 0.71
C LEU A 137 42.92 -2.43 0.50
N GLU A 138 42.99 -3.68 0.02
CA GLU A 138 44.24 -4.37 -0.35
C GLU A 138 45.02 -3.60 -1.42
N ARG A 139 44.32 -3.03 -2.41
CA ARG A 139 44.94 -2.21 -3.44
C ARG A 139 45.45 -0.86 -2.90
N ALA A 140 44.77 -0.26 -1.92
CA ALA A 140 45.21 0.99 -1.27
C ALA A 140 46.44 0.79 -0.37
N LEU A 141 46.51 -0.36 0.33
CA LEU A 141 47.62 -0.77 1.18
C LEU A 141 48.83 -1.30 0.39
N GLY A 142 48.65 -1.72 -0.86
CA GLY A 142 49.74 -2.10 -1.76
C GLY A 142 50.62 -3.22 -1.20
N LYS A 143 51.95 -3.03 -1.23
CA LYS A 143 52.94 -4.04 -0.80
C LYS A 143 52.86 -4.39 0.70
N ALA A 144 52.25 -3.53 1.53
CA ALA A 144 52.10 -3.77 2.97
C ALA A 144 51.01 -4.81 3.28
N ALA A 145 50.02 -5.00 2.40
CA ALA A 145 48.93 -5.97 2.60
C ALA A 145 49.38 -7.43 2.41
N VAL A 146 50.43 -7.67 1.62
CA VAL A 146 50.85 -9.01 1.17
C VAL A 146 51.49 -9.86 2.30
N LYS A 147 51.84 -9.28 3.44
CA LYS A 147 52.61 -9.97 4.50
C LYS A 147 51.79 -10.94 5.38
N ARG A 148 50.46 -11.02 5.26
CA ARG A 148 49.63 -11.90 6.11
C ARG A 148 49.22 -13.24 5.48
N LYS A 149 49.48 -13.47 4.19
CA LYS A 149 48.97 -14.66 3.48
C LYS A 149 50.09 -15.53 2.89
N ALA A 150 51.10 -15.86 3.71
CA ALA A 150 51.99 -16.98 3.45
C ALA A 150 52.63 -17.46 4.76
N ASP A 151 52.20 -18.62 5.24
CA ASP A 151 52.91 -19.41 6.25
C ASP A 151 54.26 -19.86 5.68
N ALA A 152 55.38 -19.43 6.29
CA ALA A 152 56.55 -20.27 6.55
C ALA A 152 57.64 -19.48 7.28
N MET A 153 58.20 -20.14 8.28
CA MET A 153 59.39 -19.81 9.03
C MET A 153 60.54 -19.35 8.12
N ASP A 154 60.98 -18.10 8.25
CA ASP A 154 62.40 -17.73 8.16
C ASP A 154 62.60 -16.41 8.92
N GLU A 155 63.42 -16.46 9.95
CA GLU A 155 63.86 -15.30 10.73
C GLU A 155 64.93 -14.56 9.92
N GLU A 156 64.51 -13.67 9.02
CA GLU A 156 65.35 -12.53 8.64
C GLU A 156 64.58 -11.24 8.93
N GLU A 157 65.09 -10.49 9.91
CA GLU A 157 64.74 -9.10 10.23
C GLU A 157 64.76 -8.26 8.95
N SER A 158 63.60 -8.11 8.29
CA SER A 158 63.41 -7.11 7.25
C SER A 158 62.99 -5.81 7.92
N ASP A 159 63.99 -4.97 8.15
CA ASP A 159 63.94 -3.61 8.69
C ASP A 159 62.66 -2.84 8.27
N ALA A 160 61.85 -2.43 9.25
CA ALA A 160 60.70 -1.56 9.03
C ALA A 160 61.12 -0.09 8.78
N SER A 161 62.42 0.17 8.58
CA SER A 161 63.01 1.49 8.39
C SER A 161 63.00 2.01 6.95
N ASP A 162 62.45 1.26 5.99
CA ASP A 162 62.51 1.60 4.55
C ASP A 162 61.21 2.17 3.98
N VAL A 163 60.25 2.56 4.84
CA VAL A 163 59.13 3.41 4.42
C VAL A 163 59.49 4.84 4.76
N ASP A 164 59.79 5.65 3.75
CA ASP A 164 60.07 7.07 3.99
C ASP A 164 58.80 7.79 4.50
N ASP A 165 58.97 8.89 5.25
CA ASP A 165 57.84 9.64 5.81
C ASP A 165 56.85 10.10 4.72
N ALA A 166 57.32 10.42 3.52
CA ALA A 166 56.46 10.81 2.40
C ALA A 166 55.65 9.63 1.83
N GLU A 167 56.19 8.41 1.87
CA GLU A 167 55.48 7.18 1.50
C GLU A 167 54.42 6.81 2.56
N MET A 168 54.68 7.08 3.83
CA MET A 168 53.70 6.94 4.91
C MET A 168 52.54 7.94 4.78
N PHE A 169 52.82 9.22 4.48
CA PHE A 169 51.76 10.20 4.19
C PHE A 169 50.99 9.85 2.91
N ALA A 170 51.68 9.39 1.86
CA ALA A 170 51.01 8.96 0.63
C ALA A 170 50.13 7.72 0.83
N MET A 171 50.47 6.85 1.79
CA MET A 171 49.64 5.71 2.17
C MET A 171 48.40 6.16 2.93
N ASP A 172 48.53 7.09 3.88
CA ASP A 172 47.40 7.65 4.63
C ASP A 172 46.44 8.40 3.69
N ASP A 173 46.95 9.16 2.72
CA ASP A 173 46.14 9.82 1.70
C ASP A 173 45.36 8.82 0.82
N ARG A 174 45.98 7.68 0.48
CA ARG A 174 45.34 6.61 -0.31
C ARG A 174 44.28 5.87 0.51
N LEU A 175 44.55 5.63 1.80
CA LEU A 175 43.60 5.04 2.73
C LEU A 175 42.42 5.99 2.95
N ALA A 176 42.67 7.27 3.21
CA ALA A 176 41.64 8.29 3.35
C ALA A 176 40.81 8.45 2.06
N ALA A 177 41.43 8.35 0.88
CA ALA A 177 40.70 8.34 -0.39
C ALA A 177 39.84 7.08 -0.57
N ALA A 178 40.34 5.90 -0.17
CA ALA A 178 39.59 4.65 -0.19
C ALA A 178 38.41 4.71 0.79
N PHE A 179 38.61 5.19 2.01
CA PHE A 179 37.55 5.41 3.00
C PHE A 179 36.54 6.48 2.56
N LYS A 180 36.98 7.58 1.93
CA LYS A 180 36.06 8.59 1.35
C LYS A 180 35.26 8.05 0.16
N ALA A 181 35.83 7.16 -0.63
CA ALA A 181 35.14 6.51 -1.74
C ALA A 181 34.22 5.36 -1.28
N MET A 182 34.46 4.80 -0.09
CA MET A 182 33.62 3.81 0.60
C MET A 182 32.54 4.47 1.45
N ALA A 183 32.75 5.71 1.89
CA ALA A 183 31.72 6.46 2.59
C ALA A 183 30.48 6.56 1.68
N PRO A 184 29.27 6.27 2.19
CA PRO A 184 28.06 6.46 1.43
C PRO A 184 28.08 7.88 0.86
N LYS A 185 27.81 8.03 -0.45
CA LYS A 185 27.70 9.33 -1.09
C LYS A 185 26.88 10.19 -0.15
N LYS A 186 27.42 11.34 0.28
CA LYS A 186 26.66 12.31 1.05
C LYS A 186 25.45 12.67 0.19
N GLU A 187 24.32 12.02 0.44
CA GLU A 187 23.03 12.52 0.01
C GLU A 187 23.01 13.97 0.45
N ASN A 188 22.68 14.84 -0.48
CA ASN A 188 22.55 16.25 -0.17
C ASN A 188 21.34 16.35 0.78
N LYS A 189 21.57 16.25 2.09
CA LYS A 189 20.51 16.16 3.11
C LYS A 189 19.50 17.30 2.98
N LEU A 190 19.96 18.45 2.49
CA LEU A 190 19.13 19.61 2.16
C LEU A 190 18.21 19.32 0.97
N ALA A 191 18.72 18.78 -0.12
CA ALA A 191 17.93 18.34 -1.28
C ALA A 191 16.87 17.30 -0.89
N ALA A 192 17.26 16.26 -0.17
CA ALA A 192 16.34 15.22 0.31
C ALA A 192 15.26 15.80 1.25
N HIS A 193 15.63 16.72 2.13
CA HIS A 193 14.68 17.42 3.01
C HIS A 193 13.71 18.31 2.22
N MET A 194 14.19 19.05 1.21
CA MET A 194 13.36 19.89 0.33
C MET A 194 12.40 19.03 -0.50
N ALA A 195 12.89 17.95 -1.12
CA ALA A 195 12.09 17.00 -1.87
C ALA A 195 11.02 16.36 -0.97
N SER A 196 11.40 15.93 0.24
CA SER A 196 10.47 15.42 1.27
C SER A 196 9.36 16.42 1.59
N ALA A 197 9.71 17.68 1.90
CA ALA A 197 8.74 18.73 2.19
C ALA A 197 7.81 19.01 0.99
N PHE A 198 8.35 18.98 -0.23
CA PHE A 198 7.55 19.16 -1.45
C PHE A 198 6.57 17.99 -1.66
N ARG A 199 7.01 16.74 -1.49
CA ARG A 199 6.14 15.56 -1.58
C ARG A 199 4.97 15.62 -0.60
N LEU A 200 5.17 16.11 0.63
CA LEU A 200 4.07 16.34 1.57
C LEU A 200 3.04 17.35 1.04
N LYS A 201 3.50 18.42 0.39
CA LYS A 201 2.61 19.42 -0.22
C LYS A 201 1.85 18.83 -1.41
N LEU A 202 2.49 18.00 -2.24
CA LEU A 202 1.83 17.28 -3.34
C LEU A 202 0.80 16.27 -2.84
N ALA A 203 1.11 15.56 -1.76
CA ALA A 203 0.18 14.63 -1.12
C ALA A 203 -1.08 15.33 -0.59
N ASP A 204 -0.99 16.60 -0.16
CA ASP A 204 -2.17 17.40 0.19
C ASP A 204 -3.05 17.70 -1.05
N LEU A 205 -2.46 17.95 -2.23
CA LEU A 205 -3.24 18.13 -3.46
C LEU A 205 -4.03 16.86 -3.81
N LEU A 206 -3.39 15.70 -3.70
CA LEU A 206 -4.07 14.41 -3.88
C LEU A 206 -5.16 14.19 -2.82
N LEU A 207 -4.91 14.60 -1.57
CA LEU A 207 -5.92 14.54 -0.51
C LEU A 207 -7.16 15.39 -0.84
N PHE A 208 -6.97 16.62 -1.35
CA PHE A 208 -8.09 17.48 -1.78
C PHE A 208 -8.88 16.83 -2.93
N THR A 209 -8.16 16.26 -3.88
CA THR A 209 -8.74 15.53 -5.04
C THR A 209 -9.61 14.36 -4.60
N LEU A 210 -9.13 13.57 -3.64
CA LEU A 210 -9.86 12.41 -3.11
C LEU A 210 -11.06 12.81 -2.25
N SER A 211 -10.90 13.85 -1.43
CA SER A 211 -11.88 14.22 -0.39
C SER A 211 -13.02 15.10 -0.90
N SER A 212 -12.80 15.86 -1.98
CA SER A 212 -13.77 16.85 -2.46
C SER A 212 -14.95 16.21 -3.20
N GLN A 213 -16.17 16.68 -2.95
CA GLN A 213 -17.35 16.27 -3.73
C GLN A 213 -17.35 16.84 -5.16
N ASN A 214 -16.58 17.89 -5.41
CA ASN A 214 -16.52 18.57 -6.71
C ASN A 214 -15.65 17.83 -7.72
N THR A 215 -14.79 16.91 -7.28
CA THR A 215 -13.97 16.08 -8.15
C THR A 215 -14.79 14.92 -8.71
N ALA A 216 -14.74 14.74 -10.04
CA ALA A 216 -15.46 13.67 -10.72
C ALA A 216 -15.07 12.28 -10.18
N ALA A 217 -16.06 11.38 -10.03
CA ALA A 217 -15.82 10.05 -9.49
C ALA A 217 -14.89 9.20 -10.38
N SER A 218 -14.88 9.44 -11.69
CA SER A 218 -13.93 8.83 -12.64
C SER A 218 -12.49 9.13 -12.22
N VAL A 219 -12.17 10.39 -11.99
CA VAL A 219 -10.83 10.86 -11.57
C VAL A 219 -10.36 10.20 -10.27
N LYS A 220 -11.29 9.90 -9.36
CA LYS A 220 -10.95 9.30 -8.06
C LYS A 220 -10.66 7.81 -8.11
N VAL A 221 -11.26 7.08 -9.04
CA VAL A 221 -11.24 5.61 -9.05
C VAL A 221 -10.51 5.05 -10.27
N VAL A 222 -10.45 5.80 -11.37
CA VAL A 222 -10.02 5.31 -12.67
C VAL A 222 -9.20 6.39 -13.36
N GLY A 223 -7.89 6.15 -13.51
CA GLY A 223 -7.13 6.81 -14.57
C GLY A 223 -7.59 6.20 -15.88
N LEU A 224 -8.49 6.88 -16.61
CA LEU A 224 -9.06 6.38 -17.84
C LEU A 224 -7.96 6.38 -18.93
N TRP A 225 -7.40 5.21 -19.23
CA TRP A 225 -6.80 5.00 -20.54
C TRP A 225 -6.78 3.55 -20.97
N LEU A 226 -7.71 3.19 -21.87
CA LEU A 226 -7.63 1.92 -22.60
C LEU A 226 -8.04 1.99 -24.07
N ILE A 227 -8.09 3.16 -24.71
CA ILE A 227 -8.58 3.21 -26.11
C ILE A 227 -7.55 3.74 -27.14
N ILE A 228 -6.43 4.37 -26.76
CA ILE A 228 -5.59 5.03 -27.78
C ILE A 228 -4.13 4.53 -27.90
N TYR A 229 -3.44 4.02 -26.86
CA TYR A 229 -2.20 3.23 -27.09
C TYR A 229 -2.07 2.01 -26.17
N PRO A 230 -1.49 0.88 -26.63
CA PRO A 230 -1.35 -0.32 -25.82
C PRO A 230 -0.05 -0.39 -24.98
N LYS A 231 0.69 0.72 -24.82
CA LYS A 231 2.08 0.68 -24.27
C LYS A 231 2.42 1.68 -23.15
N ALA A 232 1.46 2.44 -22.62
CA ALA A 232 1.73 3.38 -21.53
C ALA A 232 0.78 3.11 -20.35
N TYR A 233 1.36 2.50 -19.30
CA TYR A 233 0.94 2.48 -17.90
C TYR A 233 -0.53 2.86 -17.58
N SER A 234 -1.43 1.88 -17.50
CA SER A 234 -2.68 2.01 -16.72
C SER A 234 -2.34 2.00 -15.23
N GLN A 235 -1.75 3.07 -14.71
CA GLN A 235 -1.48 3.16 -13.28
C GLN A 235 -2.69 3.82 -12.61
N HIS A 236 -3.62 2.98 -12.14
CA HIS A 236 -4.50 3.40 -11.06
C HIS A 236 -3.63 3.98 -9.94
N MET A 237 -4.02 5.13 -9.37
CA MET A 237 -3.27 5.85 -8.33
C MET A 237 -2.84 4.96 -7.15
N ILE A 238 -3.52 3.82 -6.94
CA ILE A 238 -3.14 2.79 -5.97
C ILE A 238 -1.69 2.32 -6.15
N ILE A 239 -1.26 1.98 -7.37
CA ILE A 239 0.03 1.32 -7.60
C ILE A 239 1.22 2.29 -7.46
N PRO A 240 1.20 3.50 -8.06
CA PRO A 240 2.25 4.49 -7.84
C PRO A 240 2.39 4.87 -6.37
N LEU A 241 1.27 5.10 -5.67
CA LEU A 241 1.30 5.45 -4.25
C LEU A 241 1.79 4.28 -3.38
N LEU A 242 1.49 3.02 -3.74
CA LEU A 242 2.03 1.86 -3.05
C LEU A 242 3.54 1.75 -3.23
N LYS A 243 4.05 1.92 -4.46
CA LYS A 243 5.49 1.97 -4.74
C LYS A 243 6.18 3.08 -3.96
N LEU A 244 5.59 4.27 -3.99
CA LEU A 244 6.07 5.44 -3.27
C LEU A 244 6.11 5.17 -1.75
N ALA A 245 5.05 4.60 -1.18
CA ALA A 245 5.02 4.26 0.25
C ALA A 245 6.11 3.25 0.62
N LYS A 246 6.35 2.23 -0.23
CA LYS A 246 7.44 1.25 -0.02
C LYS A 246 8.81 1.91 -0.06
N MET A 247 9.03 2.81 -1.01
CA MET A 247 10.28 3.55 -1.15
C MET A 247 10.51 4.46 0.06
N GLN A 248 9.49 5.24 0.43
CA GLN A 248 9.53 6.14 1.59
C GLN A 248 9.78 5.37 2.89
N LEU A 249 9.20 4.19 3.09
CA LEU A 249 9.48 3.37 4.27
C LEU A 249 10.95 2.91 4.39
N LYS A 250 11.71 2.90 3.28
CA LYS A 250 13.15 2.57 3.29
C LYS A 250 14.04 3.79 3.54
N GLN A 251 13.58 4.98 3.15
CA GLN A 251 14.39 6.21 3.14
C GLN A 251 14.04 7.16 4.30
N ASP A 252 12.79 7.16 4.76
CA ASP A 252 12.24 8.14 5.70
C ASP A 252 12.31 7.62 7.14
N ALA A 253 13.39 7.97 7.86
CA ALA A 253 13.59 7.60 9.26
C ALA A 253 12.48 8.12 10.19
N GLU A 254 11.87 9.28 9.87
CA GLU A 254 10.79 9.89 10.66
C GLU A 254 9.40 9.40 10.23
N GLY A 255 9.30 8.79 9.05
CA GLY A 255 8.11 8.19 8.48
C GLY A 255 6.96 9.18 8.23
N HIS A 256 7.22 10.48 8.10
CA HIS A 256 6.19 11.49 7.84
C HIS A 256 5.55 11.28 6.46
N ASN A 257 6.37 11.08 5.43
CA ASN A 257 5.89 10.89 4.06
C ASN A 257 5.17 9.55 3.90
N SER A 258 5.77 8.48 4.42
CA SER A 258 5.18 7.15 4.33
C SER A 258 3.81 7.10 5.02
N ARG A 259 3.65 7.71 6.21
CA ARG A 259 2.36 7.84 6.90
C ARG A 259 1.33 8.59 6.06
N LYS A 260 1.72 9.70 5.42
CA LYS A 260 0.83 10.49 4.56
C LYS A 260 0.38 9.70 3.33
N THR A 261 1.31 9.05 2.64
CA THR A 261 1.04 8.22 1.46
C THR A 261 0.16 7.01 1.81
N ILE A 262 0.44 6.32 2.92
CA ILE A 262 -0.42 5.24 3.45
C ILE A 262 -1.81 5.79 3.81
N GLY A 263 -1.90 6.99 4.35
CA GLY A 263 -3.16 7.69 4.59
C GLY A 263 -3.99 7.87 3.32
N LEU A 264 -3.37 8.28 2.20
CA LEU A 264 -4.04 8.39 0.90
C LEU A 264 -4.55 7.03 0.41
N LEU A 265 -3.73 5.97 0.48
CA LEU A 265 -4.14 4.61 0.14
C LEU A 265 -5.36 4.15 0.95
N ASN A 266 -5.37 4.44 2.25
CA ASN A 266 -6.49 4.13 3.14
C ASN A 266 -7.76 4.91 2.78
N ILE A 267 -7.63 6.17 2.35
CA ILE A 267 -8.78 6.95 1.84
C ILE A 267 -9.32 6.34 0.56
N ILE A 268 -8.44 5.95 -0.38
CA ILE A 268 -8.83 5.28 -1.63
C ILE A 268 -9.65 4.02 -1.34
N SER A 269 -9.21 3.19 -0.38
CA SER A 269 -9.92 1.96 0.00
C SER A 269 -11.35 2.17 0.53
N ARG A 270 -11.72 3.40 0.86
CA ARG A 270 -13.04 3.80 1.41
C ARG A 270 -13.87 4.61 0.42
N LEU A 271 -13.38 4.83 -0.79
CA LEU A 271 -14.14 5.54 -1.82
C LEU A 271 -15.43 4.78 -2.18
N LYS A 272 -16.41 5.53 -2.69
CA LYS A 272 -17.63 4.92 -3.22
C LYS A 272 -17.27 4.03 -4.41
N LYS A 273 -17.93 2.87 -4.48
CA LYS A 273 -17.75 1.90 -5.56
C LYS A 273 -17.97 2.56 -6.91
N ALA A 274 -17.01 2.44 -7.81
CA ALA A 274 -17.22 2.63 -9.24
C ALA A 274 -17.18 1.24 -9.91
N HIS A 275 -17.96 1.06 -10.96
CA HIS A 275 -17.93 -0.19 -11.72
C HIS A 275 -16.73 -0.17 -12.65
N LEU A 276 -15.81 -1.12 -12.48
CA LEU A 276 -14.71 -1.37 -13.41
C LEU A 276 -15.00 -2.64 -14.22
N PRO A 277 -14.53 -2.73 -15.48
CA PRO A 277 -14.62 -3.99 -16.22
C PRO A 277 -13.72 -5.04 -15.58
N ASP A 278 -14.16 -6.31 -15.62
CA ASP A 278 -13.48 -7.45 -14.98
C ASP A 278 -11.98 -7.53 -15.31
N GLY A 279 -11.59 -7.28 -16.57
CA GLY A 279 -10.18 -7.34 -16.99
C GLY A 279 -9.29 -6.30 -16.33
N GLU A 280 -9.82 -5.10 -16.06
CA GLU A 280 -9.09 -4.04 -15.34
C GLU A 280 -8.97 -4.39 -13.86
N ILE A 281 -10.02 -4.97 -13.26
CA ILE A 281 -10.00 -5.43 -11.86
C ILE A 281 -8.93 -6.50 -11.65
N VAL A 282 -8.87 -7.50 -12.54
CA VAL A 282 -7.87 -8.57 -12.46
C VAL A 282 -6.46 -7.99 -12.65
N THR A 283 -6.26 -7.12 -13.63
CA THR A 283 -4.96 -6.46 -13.86
C THR A 283 -4.51 -5.64 -12.64
N LEU A 284 -5.43 -4.89 -12.03
CA LEU A 284 -5.15 -4.10 -10.85
C LEU A 284 -4.86 -4.98 -9.62
N LEU A 285 -5.56 -6.10 -9.46
CA LEU A 285 -5.26 -7.08 -8.42
C LEU A 285 -3.87 -7.69 -8.63
N ASP A 286 -3.51 -8.08 -9.85
CA ASP A 286 -2.19 -8.64 -10.16
C ASP A 286 -1.06 -7.64 -9.85
N GLN A 287 -1.24 -6.37 -10.22
CA GLN A 287 -0.30 -5.30 -9.87
C GLN A 287 -0.23 -5.07 -8.36
N LEU A 288 -1.37 -5.10 -7.65
CA LEU A 288 -1.40 -4.99 -6.19
C LEU A 288 -0.67 -6.17 -5.54
N ILE A 289 -0.82 -7.39 -6.06
CA ILE A 289 -0.10 -8.57 -5.56
C ILE A 289 1.40 -8.39 -5.78
N GLN A 290 1.81 -8.03 -7.00
CA GLN A 290 3.22 -7.83 -7.34
C GLN A 290 3.88 -6.81 -6.41
N GLU A 291 3.22 -5.68 -6.16
CA GLU A 291 3.76 -4.64 -5.28
C GLU A 291 3.55 -4.92 -3.79
N GLY A 292 2.49 -5.63 -3.43
CA GLY A 292 2.12 -5.99 -2.06
C GLY A 292 2.97 -7.12 -1.46
N THR A 293 3.70 -7.85 -2.30
CA THR A 293 4.55 -8.98 -1.91
C THR A 293 5.78 -8.50 -1.15
N GLY A 294 6.14 -9.18 -0.06
CA GLY A 294 7.34 -8.89 0.75
C GLY A 294 7.25 -7.64 1.63
N ILE A 295 6.06 -7.08 1.84
CA ILE A 295 5.87 -5.96 2.76
C ILE A 295 5.84 -6.48 4.21
N SER A 296 6.69 -5.90 5.05
CA SER A 296 6.77 -6.22 6.49
C SER A 296 6.11 -5.15 7.39
N ASN A 297 6.04 -3.90 6.92
CA ASN A 297 5.49 -2.79 7.71
C ASN A 297 3.98 -2.98 7.97
N PRO A 298 3.52 -3.10 9.23
CA PRO A 298 2.13 -3.44 9.53
C PRO A 298 1.10 -2.45 8.99
N ALA A 299 1.42 -1.14 8.99
CA ALA A 299 0.50 -0.12 8.49
C ALA A 299 0.30 -0.25 6.97
N LEU A 300 1.37 -0.55 6.23
CA LEU A 300 1.28 -0.77 4.79
C LEU A 300 0.64 -2.12 4.44
N VAL A 301 0.91 -3.19 5.21
CA VAL A 301 0.22 -4.49 5.04
C VAL A 301 -1.30 -4.30 5.20
N SER A 302 -1.74 -3.59 6.24
CA SER A 302 -3.16 -3.31 6.48
C SER A 302 -3.80 -2.47 5.37
N ALA A 303 -3.06 -1.49 4.84
CA ALA A 303 -3.52 -0.68 3.70
C ALA A 303 -3.68 -1.54 2.43
N VAL A 304 -2.71 -2.41 2.12
CA VAL A 304 -2.76 -3.34 0.99
C VAL A 304 -3.92 -4.33 1.13
N ALA A 305 -4.16 -4.86 2.33
CA ALA A 305 -5.33 -5.72 2.61
C ALA A 305 -6.66 -4.98 2.39
N SER A 306 -6.75 -3.72 2.84
CA SER A 306 -7.91 -2.86 2.62
C SER A 306 -8.14 -2.56 1.14
N LEU A 307 -7.06 -2.32 0.37
CA LEU A 307 -7.10 -2.14 -1.07
C LEU A 307 -7.53 -3.41 -1.81
N SER A 308 -7.04 -4.59 -1.40
CA SER A 308 -7.47 -5.89 -1.94
C SER A 308 -8.99 -6.08 -1.81
N SER A 309 -9.53 -5.77 -0.63
CA SER A 309 -10.98 -5.78 -0.39
C SER A 309 -11.73 -4.76 -1.25
N PHE A 310 -11.19 -3.53 -1.35
CA PHE A 310 -11.77 -2.47 -2.16
C PHE A 310 -11.81 -2.86 -3.64
N ILE A 311 -10.72 -3.40 -4.20
CA ILE A 311 -10.64 -3.88 -5.59
C ILE A 311 -11.68 -4.98 -5.84
N CYS A 312 -11.83 -5.93 -4.91
CA CYS A 312 -12.89 -6.95 -5.01
C CYS A 312 -14.27 -6.29 -5.10
N SER A 313 -14.50 -5.24 -4.29
CA SER A 313 -15.78 -4.53 -4.24
C SER A 313 -16.14 -3.79 -5.53
N LEU A 314 -15.16 -3.45 -6.38
CA LEU A 314 -15.37 -2.81 -7.69
C LEU A 314 -16.01 -3.77 -8.70
N GLY A 315 -15.85 -5.08 -8.51
CA GLY A 315 -16.46 -6.13 -9.33
C GLY A 315 -17.78 -6.67 -8.78
N ILE A 316 -18.29 -6.11 -7.68
CA ILE A 316 -19.57 -6.52 -7.08
C ILE A 316 -20.69 -5.64 -7.64
N SER A 317 -21.66 -6.27 -8.32
CA SER A 317 -22.84 -5.62 -8.87
C SER A 317 -23.78 -5.07 -7.79
N ALA A 318 -24.75 -4.25 -8.18
CA ALA A 318 -25.76 -3.70 -7.26
C ALA A 318 -26.59 -4.81 -6.58
N GLU A 319 -26.74 -5.96 -7.24
CA GLU A 319 -27.42 -7.16 -6.74
C GLU A 319 -26.53 -8.01 -5.82
N GLY A 320 -25.30 -7.60 -5.54
CA GLY A 320 -24.38 -8.31 -4.66
C GLY A 320 -23.73 -9.54 -5.32
N THR A 321 -23.67 -9.58 -6.66
CA THR A 321 -23.03 -10.68 -7.40
C THR A 321 -21.70 -10.24 -8.01
N CYS A 322 -20.77 -11.17 -8.21
CA CYS A 322 -19.47 -10.90 -8.82
C CYS A 322 -19.25 -11.88 -9.97
N SER A 323 -18.52 -11.45 -11.00
CA SER A 323 -18.21 -12.29 -12.16
C SER A 323 -17.29 -13.45 -11.78
N ASP A 324 -17.42 -14.58 -12.47
CA ASP A 324 -16.53 -15.73 -12.24
C ASP A 324 -15.08 -15.36 -12.51
N THR A 325 -14.79 -14.50 -13.49
CA THR A 325 -13.42 -14.04 -13.80
C THR A 325 -12.77 -13.36 -12.60
N VAL A 326 -13.46 -12.41 -11.96
CA VAL A 326 -12.93 -11.70 -10.79
C VAL A 326 -12.82 -12.65 -9.60
N LEU A 327 -13.82 -13.50 -9.37
CA LEU A 327 -13.79 -14.49 -8.29
C LEU A 327 -12.62 -15.47 -8.43
N GLU A 328 -12.35 -15.98 -9.63
CA GLU A 328 -11.21 -16.87 -9.89
C GLU A 328 -9.87 -16.18 -9.65
N ALA A 329 -9.74 -14.88 -9.94
CA ALA A 329 -8.51 -14.14 -9.66
C ALA A 329 -8.23 -14.05 -8.15
N PHE A 330 -9.24 -13.75 -7.33
CA PHE A 330 -9.11 -13.72 -5.87
C PHE A 330 -8.92 -15.11 -5.26
N VAL A 331 -9.58 -16.13 -5.79
CA VAL A 331 -9.36 -17.52 -5.38
C VAL A 331 -7.94 -17.97 -5.77
N GLY A 332 -7.45 -17.59 -6.94
CA GLY A 332 -6.09 -17.86 -7.39
C GLY A 332 -5.03 -17.22 -6.49
N LEU A 333 -5.25 -15.98 -6.01
CA LEU A 333 -4.42 -15.35 -4.99
C LEU A 333 -4.39 -16.18 -3.69
N PHE A 334 -5.56 -16.60 -3.20
CA PHE A 334 -5.65 -17.46 -2.02
C PHE A 334 -4.90 -18.80 -2.22
N GLU A 335 -5.08 -19.46 -3.36
CA GLU A 335 -4.40 -20.74 -3.66
C GLU A 335 -2.88 -20.58 -3.76
N ARG A 336 -2.39 -19.48 -4.35
CA ARG A 336 -0.97 -19.11 -4.33
C ARG A 336 -0.47 -18.91 -2.91
N PHE A 337 -1.21 -18.20 -2.05
CA PHE A 337 -0.88 -18.06 -0.64
C PHE A 337 -0.80 -19.41 0.09
N MET A 338 -1.71 -20.34 -0.19
CA MET A 338 -1.71 -21.67 0.42
C MET A 338 -0.50 -22.50 0.02
N SER A 339 -0.08 -22.42 -1.24
CA SER A 339 0.95 -23.27 -1.85
C SER A 339 2.36 -22.66 -1.88
N GLN A 340 2.52 -21.36 -1.62
CA GLN A 340 3.83 -20.69 -1.68
C GLN A 340 4.88 -21.31 -0.75
N GLU A 341 6.14 -21.30 -1.15
CA GLU A 341 7.26 -21.75 -0.30
C GLU A 341 8.05 -20.58 0.30
N ASP A 342 8.16 -19.49 -0.47
CA ASP A 342 8.90 -18.27 -0.14
C ASP A 342 8.29 -17.46 1.01
N GLY A 343 6.98 -17.59 1.24
CA GLY A 343 6.26 -16.85 2.27
C GLY A 343 6.07 -15.37 1.98
N LEU A 344 6.23 -14.95 0.72
CA LEU A 344 6.23 -13.52 0.37
C LEU A 344 4.82 -12.93 0.25
N ILE A 345 3.81 -13.74 -0.03
CA ILE A 345 2.39 -13.31 -0.02
C ILE A 345 1.90 -13.34 1.43
N GLY A 346 1.64 -12.15 1.99
CA GLY A 346 1.07 -12.01 3.32
C GLY A 346 -0.37 -12.54 3.39
N CYS A 347 -0.74 -13.14 4.54
CA CYS A 347 -2.09 -13.67 4.74
C CYS A 347 -3.17 -12.58 4.63
N GLU A 348 -2.92 -11.39 5.19
CA GLU A 348 -3.87 -10.28 5.19
C GLU A 348 -4.27 -9.90 3.76
N LEU A 349 -3.30 -9.78 2.83
CA LEU A 349 -3.58 -9.54 1.42
C LEU A 349 -4.42 -10.66 0.79
N ALA A 350 -4.06 -11.91 1.07
CA ALA A 350 -4.68 -13.08 0.44
C ALA A 350 -6.12 -13.34 0.87
N ILE A 351 -6.48 -13.01 2.12
CA ILE A 351 -7.79 -13.34 2.68
C ILE A 351 -8.72 -12.13 2.82
N ALA A 352 -8.21 -10.90 2.76
CA ALA A 352 -8.98 -9.70 3.08
C ALA A 352 -10.28 -9.59 2.28
N ALA A 353 -10.24 -9.82 0.97
CA ALA A 353 -11.43 -9.79 0.12
C ALA A 353 -12.48 -10.81 0.56
N VAL A 354 -12.07 -12.02 0.92
CA VAL A 354 -12.97 -13.10 1.36
C VAL A 354 -13.57 -12.78 2.73
N ILE A 355 -12.78 -12.22 3.64
CA ILE A 355 -13.26 -11.81 4.97
C ILE A 355 -14.22 -10.62 4.87
N LYS A 356 -13.95 -9.67 3.98
CA LYS A 356 -14.74 -8.44 3.84
C LYS A 356 -16.02 -8.63 3.03
N HIS A 357 -15.97 -9.48 1.99
CA HIS A 357 -17.08 -9.76 1.08
C HIS A 357 -17.39 -11.27 0.97
N PRO A 358 -17.61 -11.98 2.10
CA PRO A 358 -17.81 -13.44 2.11
C PRO A 358 -18.99 -13.93 1.25
N GLU A 359 -19.99 -13.07 1.02
CA GLU A 359 -21.20 -13.37 0.25
C GLU A 359 -20.91 -13.78 -1.20
N VAL A 360 -19.93 -13.15 -1.86
CA VAL A 360 -19.62 -13.45 -3.27
C VAL A 360 -18.81 -14.74 -3.42
N PHE A 361 -18.17 -15.20 -2.35
CA PHE A 361 -17.32 -16.39 -2.33
C PHE A 361 -18.05 -17.67 -1.89
N VAL A 362 -19.36 -17.62 -1.62
CA VAL A 362 -20.15 -18.81 -1.23
C VAL A 362 -19.99 -19.95 -2.25
N SER A 363 -19.98 -19.64 -3.55
CA SER A 363 -19.81 -20.62 -4.63
C SER A 363 -18.42 -21.28 -4.63
N ARG A 364 -17.41 -20.62 -4.06
CA ARG A 364 -16.01 -21.07 -3.98
C ARG A 364 -15.63 -21.61 -2.60
N SER A 365 -16.58 -21.70 -1.68
CA SER A 365 -16.42 -22.21 -0.31
C SER A 365 -15.71 -23.58 -0.20
N LYS A 366 -15.89 -24.45 -1.19
CA LYS A 366 -15.23 -25.76 -1.26
C LYS A 366 -13.70 -25.63 -1.31
N THR A 367 -13.16 -24.57 -1.90
CA THR A 367 -11.72 -24.32 -1.96
C THR A 367 -11.17 -24.04 -0.57
N PHE A 368 -11.80 -23.13 0.19
CA PHE A 368 -11.39 -22.84 1.58
C PHE A 368 -11.55 -24.05 2.50
N LEU A 369 -12.65 -24.81 2.34
CA LEU A 369 -12.88 -26.05 3.09
C LEU A 369 -11.74 -27.05 2.88
N LYS A 370 -11.37 -27.33 1.62
CA LYS A 370 -10.27 -28.24 1.32
C LYS A 370 -8.94 -27.74 1.89
N ALA A 371 -8.68 -26.44 1.75
CA ALA A 371 -7.44 -25.82 2.21
C ALA A 371 -7.31 -25.85 3.75
N GLY A 372 -8.40 -25.61 4.49
CA GLY A 372 -8.41 -25.63 5.95
C GLY A 372 -8.14 -27.01 6.58
N PHE A 373 -8.48 -28.08 5.86
CA PHE A 373 -8.33 -29.46 6.34
C PHE A 373 -7.25 -30.27 5.59
N ASN A 374 -6.45 -29.62 4.75
CA ASN A 374 -5.33 -30.28 4.09
C ASN A 374 -4.14 -30.40 5.06
N SER A 375 -3.77 -31.64 5.41
CA SER A 375 -2.63 -31.94 6.28
C SER A 375 -1.29 -31.45 5.74
N ASP A 376 -1.18 -31.29 4.42
CA ASP A 376 0.06 -30.90 3.75
C ASP A 376 0.37 -29.41 3.92
N TYR A 377 -0.63 -28.61 4.27
CA TYR A 377 -0.45 -27.18 4.53
C TYR A 377 -0.06 -26.90 5.98
N ARG A 378 0.80 -25.89 6.16
CA ARG A 378 1.21 -25.38 7.47
C ARG A 378 0.00 -24.97 8.29
N ILE A 379 0.03 -25.26 9.60
CA ILE A 379 -1.08 -25.00 10.54
C ILE A 379 -1.63 -23.57 10.42
N PHE A 380 -0.74 -22.58 10.36
CA PHE A 380 -1.11 -21.17 10.20
C PHE A 380 -1.97 -20.93 8.95
N ARG A 381 -1.57 -21.43 7.79
CA ARG A 381 -2.34 -21.24 6.53
C ARG A 381 -3.68 -21.96 6.57
N ARG A 382 -3.73 -23.14 7.21
CA ARG A 382 -5.00 -23.84 7.45
C ARG A 382 -5.93 -23.02 8.33
N THR A 383 -5.40 -22.36 9.37
CA THR A 383 -6.17 -21.45 10.21
C THR A 383 -6.76 -20.30 9.39
N GLU A 384 -5.97 -19.67 8.52
CA GLU A 384 -6.45 -18.61 7.62
C GLU A 384 -7.55 -19.11 6.65
N ALA A 385 -7.40 -20.32 6.11
CA ALA A 385 -8.43 -20.94 5.27
C ALA A 385 -9.73 -21.22 6.05
N VAL A 386 -9.63 -21.63 7.32
CA VAL A 386 -10.79 -21.81 8.20
C VAL A 386 -11.43 -20.45 8.53
N LEU A 387 -10.66 -19.37 8.69
CA LEU A 387 -11.21 -18.02 8.88
C LEU A 387 -12.03 -17.56 7.67
N CYS A 388 -11.52 -17.76 6.45
CA CYS A 388 -12.29 -17.53 5.22
C CYS A 388 -13.60 -18.32 5.22
N LEU A 389 -13.54 -19.61 5.57
CA LEU A 389 -14.71 -20.48 5.63
C LEU A 389 -15.72 -20.03 6.70
N ALA A 390 -15.24 -19.58 7.86
CA ALA A 390 -16.08 -19.05 8.94
C ALA A 390 -16.81 -17.77 8.52
N GLY A 391 -16.12 -16.88 7.77
CA GLY A 391 -16.74 -15.70 7.14
C GLY A 391 -17.89 -16.09 6.21
N VAL A 392 -17.65 -17.04 5.31
CA VAL A 392 -18.69 -17.56 4.40
C VAL A 392 -19.84 -18.22 5.15
N ALA A 393 -19.54 -18.99 6.21
CA ALA A 393 -20.54 -19.65 7.04
C ALA A 393 -21.43 -18.63 7.77
N LYS A 394 -20.87 -17.53 8.26
CA LYS A 394 -21.64 -16.43 8.86
C LYS A 394 -22.64 -15.83 7.86
N SER A 395 -22.21 -15.52 6.64
CA SER A 395 -23.11 -15.00 5.58
C SER A 395 -24.20 -16.00 5.20
N CYS A 396 -23.87 -17.29 5.20
CA CYS A 396 -24.85 -18.36 5.01
C CYS A 396 -25.92 -18.34 6.11
N THR A 397 -25.53 -18.19 7.39
CA THR A 397 -26.49 -18.03 8.49
C THR A 397 -27.34 -16.77 8.33
N GLU A 398 -26.74 -15.63 7.98
CA GLU A 398 -27.49 -14.37 7.77
C GLU A 398 -28.52 -14.52 6.64
N TYR A 399 -28.17 -15.20 5.54
CA TYR A 399 -29.10 -15.57 4.49
C TYR A 399 -30.25 -16.45 5.02
N LEU A 400 -29.96 -17.46 5.84
CA LEU A 400 -31.00 -18.31 6.43
C LEU A 400 -31.94 -17.50 7.34
N ARG A 401 -31.41 -16.57 8.14
CA ARG A 401 -32.20 -15.68 9.00
C ARG A 401 -33.07 -14.73 8.17
N GLY A 402 -32.52 -14.12 7.12
CA GLY A 402 -33.27 -13.28 6.19
C GLY A 402 -34.36 -14.06 5.45
N SER A 403 -34.06 -15.30 5.03
CA SER A 403 -35.03 -16.22 4.44
C SER A 403 -36.17 -16.55 5.38
N ILE A 404 -35.92 -16.55 6.70
CA ILE A 404 -36.94 -16.71 7.74
C ILE A 404 -37.81 -15.47 7.88
N ALA A 405 -37.20 -14.28 7.87
CA ALA A 405 -37.94 -13.02 7.92
C ALA A 405 -38.82 -12.80 6.68
N GLU A 406 -38.38 -13.25 5.50
CA GLU A 406 -39.08 -13.08 4.22
C GLU A 406 -39.23 -14.41 3.44
N PRO A 407 -40.20 -15.28 3.82
CA PRO A 407 -40.38 -16.61 3.25
C PRO A 407 -40.65 -16.66 1.74
N ASP A 408 -41.26 -15.61 1.21
CA ASP A 408 -41.77 -15.56 -0.17
C ASP A 408 -40.63 -15.44 -1.20
N GLY A 409 -39.52 -14.79 -0.84
CA GLY A 409 -38.33 -14.64 -1.69
C GLY A 409 -37.41 -15.87 -1.75
N VAL A 410 -37.64 -16.88 -0.90
CA VAL A 410 -36.71 -18.02 -0.76
C VAL A 410 -36.66 -18.90 -2.01
N LYS A 411 -35.46 -19.10 -2.56
CA LYS A 411 -35.17 -20.05 -3.65
C LYS A 411 -34.80 -21.43 -3.07
N PRO A 412 -35.65 -22.47 -3.19
CA PRO A 412 -35.48 -23.73 -2.47
C PRO A 412 -34.15 -24.45 -2.69
N ARG A 413 -33.65 -24.49 -3.94
CA ARG A 413 -32.37 -25.15 -4.26
C ARG A 413 -31.17 -24.42 -3.67
N PHE A 414 -31.18 -23.09 -3.70
CA PHE A 414 -30.11 -22.27 -3.13
C PHE A 414 -30.10 -22.44 -1.61
N PHE A 415 -31.27 -22.35 -0.96
CA PHE A 415 -31.42 -22.61 0.47
C PHE A 415 -30.89 -24.00 0.89
N ALA A 416 -31.22 -25.04 0.13
CA ALA A 416 -30.72 -26.39 0.38
C ALA A 416 -29.19 -26.50 0.22
N SER A 417 -28.61 -25.83 -0.78
CA SER A 417 -27.15 -25.77 -0.97
C SER A 417 -26.44 -25.05 0.17
N VAL A 418 -27.02 -23.95 0.68
CA VAL A 418 -26.50 -23.22 1.85
C VAL A 418 -26.49 -24.13 3.08
N LEU A 419 -27.59 -24.84 3.36
CA LEU A 419 -27.64 -25.80 4.46
C LEU A 419 -26.63 -26.95 4.29
N LYS A 420 -26.44 -27.46 3.07
CA LYS A 420 -25.44 -28.50 2.80
C LYS A 420 -24.02 -28.01 3.07
N LEU A 421 -23.73 -26.77 2.69
CA LEU A 421 -22.43 -26.15 2.95
C LEU A 421 -22.18 -26.05 4.44
N LEU A 422 -23.13 -25.47 5.20
CA LEU A 422 -23.02 -25.35 6.65
C LEU A 422 -22.84 -26.70 7.34
N LEU A 423 -23.59 -27.73 6.93
CA LEU A 423 -23.44 -29.09 7.45
C LEU A 423 -22.07 -29.68 7.16
N SER A 424 -21.56 -29.50 5.94
CA SER A 424 -20.25 -30.01 5.56
C SER A 424 -19.13 -29.31 6.33
N THR A 425 -19.24 -27.99 6.52
CA THR A 425 -18.32 -27.19 7.33
C THR A 425 -18.34 -27.61 8.79
N ALA A 426 -19.53 -27.71 9.39
CA ALA A 426 -19.70 -28.12 10.78
C ALA A 426 -19.21 -29.54 11.06
N SER A 427 -19.43 -30.48 10.13
CA SER A 427 -19.00 -31.88 10.30
C SER A 427 -17.52 -32.10 10.04
N GLY A 428 -16.86 -31.19 9.30
CA GLY A 428 -15.47 -31.33 8.89
C GLY A 428 -14.47 -30.63 9.82
N ILE A 429 -14.94 -29.80 10.75
CA ILE A 429 -14.08 -28.98 11.60
C ILE A 429 -13.48 -29.75 12.79
N SER A 430 -12.23 -29.46 13.14
CA SER A 430 -11.59 -30.03 14.32
C SER A 430 -12.25 -29.55 15.61
N GLU A 431 -12.23 -30.38 16.65
CA GLU A 431 -12.84 -30.08 17.96
C GLU A 431 -12.40 -28.71 18.52
N GLU A 432 -11.12 -28.37 18.37
CA GLU A 432 -10.53 -27.10 18.83
C GLU A 432 -11.15 -25.85 18.18
N LEU A 433 -11.66 -25.97 16.96
CA LEU A 433 -12.20 -24.86 16.17
C LEU A 433 -13.74 -24.81 16.18
N LYS A 434 -14.41 -25.82 16.77
CA LYS A 434 -15.87 -25.84 16.95
C LYS A 434 -16.41 -24.63 17.72
N PRO A 435 -15.82 -24.19 18.85
CA PRO A 435 -16.33 -23.03 19.58
C PRO A 435 -16.31 -21.74 18.75
N THR A 436 -15.28 -21.57 17.93
CA THR A 436 -15.15 -20.44 17.00
C THR A 436 -16.24 -20.49 15.94
N LEU A 437 -16.44 -21.64 15.30
CA LEU A 437 -17.50 -21.81 14.30
C LEU A 437 -18.90 -21.64 14.91
N GLN A 438 -19.15 -22.17 16.11
CA GLN A 438 -20.41 -22.01 16.84
C GLN A 438 -20.73 -20.53 17.09
N LYS A 439 -19.74 -19.75 17.53
CA LYS A 439 -19.86 -18.30 17.72
C LYS A 439 -20.23 -17.57 16.42
N HIS A 440 -19.72 -18.02 15.28
CA HIS A 440 -20.03 -17.41 13.97
C HIS A 440 -21.36 -17.87 13.37
N LEU A 441 -21.81 -19.08 13.70
CA LEU A 441 -23.03 -19.65 13.15
C LEU A 441 -24.32 -19.17 13.82
N SER A 442 -24.31 -18.81 15.12
CA SER A 442 -25.45 -18.26 15.88
C SER A 442 -26.85 -18.67 15.35
N LEU A 443 -27.12 -19.98 15.33
CA LEU A 443 -28.33 -20.57 14.74
C LEU A 443 -29.56 -20.53 15.66
N GLU A 444 -29.42 -20.11 16.92
CA GLU A 444 -30.50 -20.02 17.91
C GLU A 444 -31.76 -19.25 17.42
N PRO A 445 -31.66 -18.11 16.71
CA PRO A 445 -32.84 -17.36 16.26
C PRO A 445 -33.61 -18.02 15.11
N VAL A 446 -33.00 -19.01 14.44
CA VAL A 446 -33.58 -19.70 13.25
C VAL A 446 -34.72 -20.63 13.68
N THR A 447 -34.69 -21.12 14.93
CA THR A 447 -35.63 -22.11 15.48
C THR A 447 -36.75 -21.52 16.34
N GLU A 448 -36.69 -20.24 16.71
CA GLU A 448 -37.63 -19.63 17.67
C GLU A 448 -38.99 -19.23 17.06
N ASN A 449 -39.08 -19.03 15.74
CA ASN A 449 -40.31 -18.61 15.06
C ASN A 449 -41.01 -19.78 14.35
N GLU A 450 -41.65 -20.65 15.13
CA GLU A 450 -42.18 -21.96 14.72
C GLU A 450 -43.20 -21.88 13.57
N THR A 451 -44.05 -20.85 13.53
CA THR A 451 -45.05 -20.64 12.46
C THR A 451 -44.41 -20.27 11.13
N THR A 452 -43.39 -19.42 11.15
CA THR A 452 -42.67 -18.95 9.96
C THR A 452 -41.74 -20.04 9.42
N TRP A 453 -41.07 -20.76 10.33
CA TRP A 453 -40.24 -21.91 10.01
C TRP A 453 -41.02 -23.05 9.33
N ASN A 454 -42.25 -23.31 9.78
CA ASN A 454 -43.13 -24.31 9.17
C ASN A 454 -43.49 -23.95 7.72
N THR A 455 -43.68 -22.67 7.42
CA THR A 455 -43.99 -22.17 6.06
C THR A 455 -42.80 -22.38 5.13
N ILE A 456 -41.60 -22.03 5.58
CA ILE A 456 -40.37 -22.19 4.80
C ILE A 456 -40.00 -23.65 4.62
N SER A 457 -40.09 -24.44 5.69
CA SER A 457 -39.81 -25.88 5.66
C SER A 457 -40.62 -26.58 4.58
N LYS A 458 -41.92 -26.26 4.44
CA LYS A 458 -42.75 -26.81 3.34
C LYS A 458 -42.20 -26.47 1.96
N LYS A 459 -41.71 -25.24 1.77
CA LYS A 459 -41.18 -24.75 0.49
C LYS A 459 -39.82 -25.35 0.13
N VAL A 460 -38.96 -25.60 1.12
CA VAL A 460 -37.55 -26.00 0.89
C VAL A 460 -37.27 -27.48 1.11
N ASN A 461 -38.13 -28.21 1.83
CA ASN A 461 -37.87 -29.61 2.22
C ASN A 461 -37.60 -30.55 1.04
N ALA A 462 -38.30 -30.40 -0.09
CA ALA A 462 -38.04 -31.22 -1.26
C ALA A 462 -36.62 -31.02 -1.81
N ALA A 463 -36.16 -29.77 -1.87
CA ALA A 463 -34.81 -29.43 -2.30
C ALA A 463 -33.76 -29.89 -1.27
N CYS A 464 -34.02 -29.74 0.04
CA CYS A 464 -33.13 -30.23 1.09
C CYS A 464 -33.01 -31.77 1.05
N GLN A 465 -34.11 -32.48 0.82
CA GLN A 465 -34.08 -33.93 0.70
C GLN A 465 -33.22 -34.38 -0.49
N GLN A 466 -33.31 -33.67 -1.62
CA GLN A 466 -32.52 -33.95 -2.82
C GLN A 466 -31.03 -33.61 -2.63
N THR A 467 -30.72 -32.47 -2.02
CA THR A 467 -29.36 -31.94 -1.93
C THR A 467 -28.59 -32.48 -0.72
N CYS A 468 -29.25 -32.56 0.43
CA CYS A 468 -28.67 -32.94 1.73
C CYS A 468 -29.04 -34.36 2.19
N GLY A 469 -29.99 -35.02 1.52
CA GLY A 469 -30.50 -36.33 1.92
C GLY A 469 -31.41 -36.31 3.15
N LYS A 470 -31.72 -35.13 3.69
CA LYS A 470 -32.51 -34.92 4.92
C LYS A 470 -33.41 -33.68 4.77
N SER A 471 -34.48 -33.61 5.57
CA SER A 471 -35.33 -32.41 5.66
C SER A 471 -34.57 -31.21 6.24
N ALA A 472 -35.02 -29.99 5.97
CA ALA A 472 -34.34 -28.77 6.40
C ALA A 472 -34.12 -28.71 7.93
N ALA A 473 -35.13 -29.07 8.72
CA ALA A 473 -35.04 -29.14 10.18
C ALA A 473 -33.96 -30.12 10.65
N ARG A 474 -33.94 -31.35 10.10
CA ARG A 474 -32.93 -32.36 10.45
C ARG A 474 -31.51 -31.97 10.04
N VAL A 475 -31.35 -31.16 9.00
CA VAL A 475 -30.04 -30.63 8.61
C VAL A 475 -29.57 -29.58 9.61
N LEU A 476 -30.46 -28.67 10.04
CA LEU A 476 -30.14 -27.69 11.07
C LEU A 476 -29.78 -28.33 12.41
N ASP A 477 -30.56 -29.32 12.86
CA ASP A 477 -30.25 -30.07 14.09
C ASP A 477 -28.87 -30.74 13.97
N ALA A 478 -28.55 -31.31 12.81
CA ALA A 478 -27.25 -31.93 12.58
C ALA A 478 -26.10 -30.92 12.58
N ILE A 479 -26.32 -29.70 12.06
CA ILE A 479 -25.34 -28.61 12.13
C ILE A 479 -25.12 -28.19 13.58
N GLN A 480 -26.19 -27.93 14.34
CA GLN A 480 -26.10 -27.54 15.75
C GLN A 480 -25.37 -28.59 16.59
N ASN A 481 -25.70 -29.86 16.41
CA ASN A 481 -25.03 -30.97 17.11
C ASN A 481 -23.56 -31.14 16.73
N ALA A 482 -23.17 -30.77 15.51
CA ALA A 482 -21.79 -30.90 15.05
C ALA A 482 -20.87 -29.79 15.60
N VAL A 483 -21.43 -28.63 15.94
CA VAL A 483 -20.67 -27.48 16.48
C VAL A 483 -20.84 -27.25 17.98
N SER A 484 -21.76 -27.98 18.63
CA SER A 484 -21.86 -28.07 20.09
C SER A 484 -20.83 -29.06 20.62
#